data_AF-A0A2G4G8L0-F1
#
_entry.id   AF-A0A2G4G8L0-F1
#
_cell.length_a   1.000
_cell.length_b   1.000
_cell.length_c   1.000
_cell.angle_alpha   90.00
_cell.angle_beta   90.00
_cell.angle_gamma   90.00
#
_symmetry.space_group_name_H-M   'P 1'
#
loop_
_entity.id
_entity.type
_entity.pdbx_description
1 polymer ?
#
loop_
_entity_poly.entity_id
_entity_poly.type
_entity_poly.pdbx_seq_one_letter_code
_entity_poly.pdbx_strand_id
1 'polypeptide(L)'
;MATQSPAQLIIETLAARGQTLAVAESLTGGGLGFALTQVPGASAVFLGGIISYTTDVKVRELGVGQSVIDQHKVVSEEVAIEMAEGAKNKFATTWAISTTGVAGPGDYQGVREGTVWIAIRGPINQSLTLTLDGGRDGVRQGAISSAIGTFARILIS
;
A
#
# COMPACT_ATOMS: atom_id res chain seq x y z
N MET A 1 -25.29 16.30 5.19
CA MET A 1 -24.68 14.98 5.48
C MET A 1 -23.18 15.19 5.55
N ALA A 2 -22.50 14.70 6.57
CA ALA A 2 -21.04 14.80 6.63
C ALA A 2 -20.46 14.08 5.41
N THR A 3 -19.50 14.70 4.74
CA THR A 3 -18.78 14.08 3.61
C THR A 3 -18.07 12.84 4.14
N GLN A 4 -18.44 11.66 3.62
CA GLN A 4 -17.81 10.40 4.00
C GLN A 4 -16.31 10.45 3.65
N SER A 5 -15.45 10.05 4.58
CA SER A 5 -14.02 9.95 4.29
C SER A 5 -13.73 8.81 3.31
N PRO A 6 -12.67 8.90 2.48
CA PRO A 6 -12.29 7.80 1.59
C PRO A 6 -12.06 6.45 2.31
N ALA A 7 -11.53 6.47 3.54
CA ALA A 7 -11.34 5.26 4.33
C ALA A 7 -12.68 4.65 4.77
N GLN A 8 -13.65 5.46 5.21
CA GLN A 8 -15.01 5.00 5.53
C GLN A 8 -15.68 4.38 4.30
N LEU A 9 -15.59 5.04 3.14
CA LEU A 9 -16.13 4.52 1.88
C LEU A 9 -15.54 3.14 1.55
N ILE A 10 -14.23 2.94 1.72
CA ILE A 10 -13.59 1.63 1.49
C ILE A 10 -14.18 0.58 2.42
N ILE A 11 -14.20 0.82 3.73
CA ILE A 11 -14.62 -0.19 4.70
C ILE A 11 -16.09 -0.58 4.49
N GLU A 12 -16.97 0.40 4.30
CA GLU A 12 -18.40 0.15 4.05
C GLU A 12 -18.63 -0.57 2.73
N THR A 13 -17.93 -0.17 1.66
CA THR A 13 -18.11 -0.79 0.34
C THR A 13 -17.62 -2.23 0.33
N LEU A 14 -16.46 -2.51 0.94
CA LEU A 14 -15.95 -3.87 1.04
C LEU A 14 -16.86 -4.75 1.89
N ALA A 15 -17.38 -4.22 3.01
CA ALA A 15 -18.30 -4.96 3.86
C ALA A 15 -19.60 -5.31 3.13
N ALA A 16 -20.18 -4.35 2.41
CA ALA A 16 -21.38 -4.57 1.60
C ALA A 16 -21.17 -5.60 0.47
N ARG A 17 -19.94 -5.75 -0.02
CA ARG A 17 -19.57 -6.71 -1.07
C ARG A 17 -19.04 -8.04 -0.53
N GLY A 18 -18.91 -8.20 0.78
CA GLY A 18 -18.27 -9.38 1.39
C GLY A 18 -16.81 -9.56 0.97
N GLN A 19 -16.11 -8.47 0.65
CA GLN A 19 -14.73 -8.45 0.18
C GLN A 19 -13.76 -8.09 1.31
N THR A 20 -12.53 -8.57 1.20
CA THR A 20 -11.50 -8.39 2.24
C THR A 20 -10.25 -7.69 1.72
N LEU A 21 -9.48 -7.10 2.63
CA LEU A 21 -8.32 -6.25 2.35
C LEU A 21 -7.13 -6.62 3.26
N ALA A 22 -5.93 -6.64 2.67
CA ALA A 22 -4.67 -6.68 3.40
C ALA A 22 -3.69 -5.59 2.89
N VAL A 23 -2.61 -5.34 3.63
CA VAL A 23 -1.60 -4.36 3.22
C VAL A 23 -0.16 -4.88 3.33
N ALA A 24 0.72 -4.37 2.47
CA ALA A 24 2.18 -4.55 2.53
C ALA A 24 2.88 -3.19 2.58
N GLU A 25 3.40 -2.81 3.74
CA GLU A 25 3.94 -1.47 3.96
C GLU A 25 5.46 -1.47 4.08
N SER A 26 6.14 -0.61 3.32
CA SER A 26 7.55 -0.29 3.53
C SER A 26 7.66 1.11 4.14
N LEU A 27 7.73 2.16 3.32
CA LEU A 27 8.00 3.53 3.80
C LEU A 27 6.96 4.06 4.80
N THR A 28 5.70 3.62 4.70
CA THR A 28 4.60 4.10 5.54
C THR A 28 4.67 3.50 6.96
N GLY A 29 5.31 2.36 7.13
CA GLY A 29 5.65 1.78 8.43
C GLY A 29 4.45 1.43 9.31
N GLY A 30 3.34 0.98 8.72
CA GLY A 30 2.10 0.65 9.44
C GLY A 30 1.04 1.76 9.40
N GLY A 31 1.37 2.92 8.85
CA GLY A 31 0.46 4.07 8.79
C GLY A 31 -0.77 3.84 7.91
N LEU A 32 -0.65 3.04 6.83
CA LEU A 32 -1.79 2.72 5.97
C LEU A 32 -2.77 1.78 6.69
N GLY A 33 -2.25 0.71 7.31
CA GLY A 33 -3.05 -0.18 8.14
C GLY A 33 -3.70 0.55 9.30
N PHE A 34 -2.97 1.45 9.98
CA PHE A 34 -3.52 2.33 11.02
C PHE A 34 -4.69 3.16 10.48
N ALA A 35 -4.51 3.89 9.38
CA ALA A 35 -5.54 4.77 8.85
C ALA A 35 -6.82 4.02 8.45
N LEU A 36 -6.70 2.80 7.91
CA LEU A 36 -7.84 1.95 7.57
C LEU A 36 -8.55 1.39 8.80
N THR A 37 -7.78 0.98 9.82
CA THR A 37 -8.34 0.37 11.04
C THR A 37 -8.87 1.37 12.08
N GLN A 38 -8.63 2.67 11.87
CA GLN A 38 -9.32 3.74 12.62
C GLN A 38 -10.82 3.83 12.31
N VAL A 39 -11.28 3.24 11.21
CA VAL A 39 -12.69 3.27 10.83
C VAL A 39 -13.47 2.20 11.59
N PRO A 40 -14.56 2.54 12.30
CA PRO A 40 -15.42 1.55 12.94
C PRO A 40 -15.93 0.50 11.93
N GLY A 41 -15.85 -0.78 12.32
CA GLY A 41 -16.23 -1.90 11.45
C GLY A 41 -15.10 -2.43 10.56
N ALA A 42 -13.90 -1.84 10.58
CA ALA A 42 -12.77 -2.31 9.79
C ALA A 42 -12.41 -3.79 10.01
N SER A 43 -12.65 -4.34 11.21
CA SER A 43 -12.41 -5.75 11.51
C SER A 43 -13.24 -6.73 10.67
N ALA A 44 -14.33 -6.28 10.03
CA ALA A 44 -15.12 -7.11 9.13
C ALA A 44 -14.45 -7.36 7.78
N VAL A 45 -13.48 -6.51 7.38
CA VAL A 45 -12.91 -6.52 6.03
C VAL A 45 -11.37 -6.51 6.01
N PHE A 46 -10.73 -5.89 7.00
CA PHE A 46 -9.27 -5.78 7.08
C PHE A 46 -8.68 -6.98 7.80
N LEU A 47 -7.97 -7.85 7.09
CA LEU A 47 -7.47 -9.11 7.65
C LEU A 47 -6.07 -9.01 8.25
N GLY A 48 -5.29 -8.03 7.85
CA GLY A 48 -3.94 -7.84 8.37
C GLY A 48 -3.01 -7.13 7.40
N GLY A 49 -1.74 -7.05 7.80
CA GLY A 49 -0.71 -6.50 6.95
C GLY A 49 0.69 -6.88 7.39
N ILE A 50 1.64 -6.64 6.51
CA ILE A 50 3.06 -6.90 6.73
C ILE A 50 3.82 -5.60 6.58
N ILE A 51 4.60 -5.25 7.59
CA ILE A 51 5.57 -4.16 7.50
C ILE A 51 6.87 -4.73 6.95
N SER A 52 7.05 -4.70 5.63
CA SER A 52 8.20 -5.23 4.91
C SER A 52 9.26 -4.15 4.66
N TYR A 53 9.81 -3.60 5.73
CA TYR A 53 10.70 -2.43 5.67
C TYR A 53 12.04 -2.72 4.96
N THR A 54 12.61 -3.91 5.17
CA THR A 54 13.86 -4.34 4.53
C THR A 54 13.60 -5.20 3.29
N THR A 55 14.60 -5.33 2.42
CA THR A 55 14.57 -6.22 1.25
C THR A 55 14.30 -7.67 1.67
N ASP A 56 14.99 -8.17 2.69
CA ASP A 56 14.85 -9.55 3.16
C ASP A 56 13.42 -9.86 3.62
N VAL A 57 12.73 -8.91 4.25
CA VAL A 57 11.33 -9.10 4.64
C VAL A 57 10.41 -9.10 3.42
N LYS A 58 10.67 -8.27 2.40
CA LYS A 58 9.92 -8.32 1.13
C LYS A 58 10.04 -9.71 0.48
N VAL A 59 11.24 -10.25 0.41
CA VAL A 59 11.50 -11.58 -0.18
C VAL A 59 10.85 -12.68 0.67
N ARG A 60 11.19 -12.74 1.96
CA ARG A 60 10.75 -13.84 2.84
C ARG A 60 9.26 -13.85 3.13
N GLU A 61 8.69 -12.68 3.41
CA GLU A 61 7.31 -12.60 3.91
C GLU A 61 6.28 -12.39 2.80
N LEU A 62 6.68 -11.75 1.69
CA LEU A 62 5.78 -11.42 0.58
C LEU A 62 6.14 -12.17 -0.72
N GLY A 63 7.26 -12.91 -0.76
CA GLY A 63 7.65 -13.66 -1.95
C GLY A 63 8.14 -12.80 -3.11
N VAL A 64 8.54 -11.55 -2.84
CA VAL A 64 9.13 -10.67 -3.87
C VAL A 64 10.40 -11.34 -4.42
N GLY A 65 10.52 -11.45 -5.73
CA GLY A 65 11.63 -12.10 -6.39
C GLY A 65 12.93 -11.31 -6.20
N GLN A 66 13.98 -11.97 -5.72
CA GLN A 66 15.31 -11.34 -5.60
C GLN A 66 15.78 -10.80 -6.96
N SER A 67 15.52 -11.53 -8.05
CA SER A 67 15.83 -11.09 -9.41
C SER A 67 15.12 -9.79 -9.81
N VAL A 68 13.87 -9.60 -9.36
CA VAL A 68 13.09 -8.38 -9.62
C VAL A 68 13.71 -7.20 -8.88
N ILE A 69 14.10 -7.40 -7.62
CA ILE A 69 14.81 -6.37 -6.83
C ILE A 69 16.16 -6.02 -7.48
N ASP A 70 16.92 -7.00 -7.95
CA ASP A 70 18.24 -6.74 -8.53
C ASP A 70 18.14 -5.91 -9.81
N GLN A 71 17.15 -6.23 -10.66
CA GLN A 71 16.88 -5.58 -11.94
C GLN A 71 16.23 -4.20 -11.79
N HIS A 72 15.21 -4.07 -10.93
CA HIS A 72 14.35 -2.87 -10.85
C HIS A 72 14.61 -2.00 -9.62
N LYS A 73 15.40 -2.49 -8.65
CA LYS A 73 15.60 -1.90 -7.31
C LYS A 73 14.36 -1.95 -6.44
N VAL A 74 14.56 -1.77 -5.13
CA VAL A 74 13.53 -1.94 -4.09
C VAL A 74 12.41 -0.88 -4.13
N VAL A 75 12.64 0.24 -4.82
CA VAL A 75 11.64 1.28 -5.07
C VAL A 75 11.33 1.30 -6.56
N SER A 76 10.38 0.46 -6.95
CA SER A 76 9.95 0.25 -8.34
C SER A 76 8.49 -0.20 -8.39
N GLU A 77 7.90 -0.11 -9.58
CA GLU A 77 6.55 -0.59 -9.83
C GLU A 77 6.45 -2.11 -9.61
N GLU A 78 7.43 -2.85 -10.12
CA GLU A 78 7.47 -4.30 -10.09
C GLU A 78 7.52 -4.83 -8.65
N VAL A 79 8.39 -4.24 -7.81
CA VAL A 79 8.44 -4.59 -6.38
C VAL A 79 7.14 -4.21 -5.68
N ALA A 80 6.53 -3.07 -5.99
CA ALA A 80 5.23 -2.72 -5.40
C ALA A 80 4.15 -3.74 -5.78
N ILE A 81 4.07 -4.15 -7.06
CA ILE A 81 3.12 -5.16 -7.54
C ILE A 81 3.33 -6.49 -6.82
N GLU A 82 4.56 -6.99 -6.75
CA GLU A 82 4.86 -8.27 -6.08
C GLU A 82 4.58 -8.19 -4.57
N MET A 83 4.86 -7.05 -3.92
CA MET A 83 4.49 -6.85 -2.52
C MET A 83 2.98 -6.96 -2.29
N ALA A 84 2.17 -6.37 -3.18
CA ALA A 84 0.72 -6.40 -3.06
C ALA A 84 0.16 -7.79 -3.36
N GLU A 85 0.62 -8.47 -4.42
CA GLU A 85 0.24 -9.87 -4.69
C GLU A 85 0.66 -10.79 -3.55
N GLY A 86 1.85 -10.62 -3.00
CA GLY A 86 2.35 -11.35 -1.85
C GLY A 86 1.44 -11.22 -0.62
N ALA A 87 1.04 -9.99 -0.28
CA ALA A 87 0.10 -9.76 0.81
C ALA A 87 -1.27 -10.38 0.53
N LYS A 88 -1.81 -10.19 -0.68
CA LYS A 88 -3.11 -10.74 -1.08
C LYS A 88 -3.13 -12.27 -0.92
N ASN A 89 -2.11 -12.95 -1.42
CA ASN A 89 -1.99 -14.39 -1.35
C ASN A 89 -1.81 -14.88 0.09
N LYS A 90 -0.96 -14.20 0.87
CA LYS A 90 -0.66 -14.59 2.25
C LYS A 90 -1.85 -14.50 3.19
N PHE A 91 -2.67 -13.46 3.03
CA PHE A 91 -3.87 -13.25 3.84
C PHE A 91 -5.15 -13.81 3.20
N ALA A 92 -5.04 -14.41 2.00
CA ALA A 92 -6.17 -14.87 1.21
C ALA A 92 -7.27 -13.80 1.05
N THR A 93 -6.87 -12.54 0.79
CA THR A 93 -7.81 -11.42 0.68
C THR A 93 -8.28 -11.20 -0.75
N THR A 94 -9.44 -10.54 -0.90
CA THR A 94 -9.90 -10.07 -2.22
C THR A 94 -8.97 -9.00 -2.78
N TRP A 95 -8.54 -8.08 -1.92
CA TRP A 95 -7.73 -6.92 -2.25
C TRP A 95 -6.45 -6.88 -1.42
N ALA A 96 -5.40 -6.29 -1.99
CA ALA A 96 -4.25 -5.85 -1.22
C ALA A 96 -3.67 -4.54 -1.74
N ILE A 97 -3.09 -3.75 -0.85
CA ILE A 97 -2.40 -2.50 -1.18
C ILE A 97 -0.96 -2.57 -0.68
N SER A 98 0.01 -2.19 -1.51
CA SER A 98 1.41 -2.08 -1.11
C SER A 98 1.93 -0.66 -1.22
N THR A 99 2.96 -0.35 -0.43
CA THR A 99 3.71 0.92 -0.50
C THR A 99 5.22 0.67 -0.42
N THR A 100 5.98 1.18 -1.40
CA THR A 100 7.46 1.22 -1.35
C THR A 100 7.97 2.56 -1.86
N GLY A 101 9.06 3.09 -1.30
CA GLY A 101 9.45 4.47 -1.58
C GLY A 101 10.57 4.99 -0.70
N VAL A 102 11.07 6.17 -1.05
CA VAL A 102 12.11 6.88 -0.31
C VAL A 102 11.46 8.02 0.44
N ALA A 103 11.16 7.81 1.73
CA ALA A 103 10.58 8.86 2.56
C ALA A 103 11.55 10.02 2.84
N GLY A 104 12.86 9.74 2.86
CA GLY A 104 13.90 10.70 3.21
C GLY A 104 14.36 10.64 4.68
N PRO A 105 15.34 11.47 5.06
CA PRO A 105 15.99 12.47 4.20
C PRO A 105 16.98 11.86 3.19
N GLY A 106 17.10 12.48 2.03
CA GLY A 106 18.07 12.15 0.99
C GLY A 106 17.66 11.03 0.04
N ASP A 107 18.39 10.96 -1.08
CA ASP A 107 18.20 9.95 -2.11
C ASP A 107 18.72 8.58 -1.63
N TYR A 108 18.12 7.50 -2.13
CA TYR A 108 18.47 6.14 -1.78
C TYR A 108 18.64 5.28 -3.01
N GLN A 109 19.83 4.68 -3.19
CA GLN A 109 20.16 3.83 -4.35
C GLN A 109 19.85 4.48 -5.72
N GLY A 110 20.08 5.79 -5.85
CA GLY A 110 19.80 6.54 -7.07
C GLY A 110 18.32 6.91 -7.27
N VAL A 111 17.46 6.60 -6.31
CA VAL A 111 16.06 7.02 -6.30
C VAL A 111 15.90 8.27 -5.45
N ARG A 112 15.27 9.30 -6.02
CA ARG A 112 15.06 10.60 -5.38
C ARG A 112 14.19 10.48 -4.13
N GLU A 113 14.51 11.22 -3.07
CA GLU A 113 13.59 11.46 -1.95
C GLU A 113 12.20 11.88 -2.47
N GLY A 114 11.15 11.35 -1.84
CA GLY A 114 9.77 11.64 -2.23
C GLY A 114 9.21 10.70 -3.30
N THR A 115 10.05 9.86 -3.91
CA THR A 115 9.57 8.85 -4.87
C THR A 115 8.85 7.72 -4.13
N VAL A 116 7.59 7.47 -4.49
CA VAL A 116 6.77 6.43 -3.89
C VAL A 116 6.02 5.66 -4.96
N TRP A 117 6.05 4.33 -4.85
CA TRP A 117 5.20 3.42 -5.60
C TRP A 117 4.11 2.84 -4.71
N ILE A 118 2.90 2.79 -5.25
CA ILE A 118 1.74 2.15 -4.66
C ILE A 118 1.22 1.14 -5.68
N ALA A 119 0.89 -0.06 -5.23
CA ALA A 119 0.15 -1.03 -6.03
C ALA A 119 -1.10 -1.51 -5.29
N ILE A 120 -2.18 -1.67 -6.02
CA ILE A 120 -3.48 -2.16 -5.57
C ILE A 120 -3.81 -3.38 -6.43
N ARG A 121 -4.00 -4.53 -5.79
CA ARG A 121 -4.23 -5.82 -6.47
C ARG A 121 -5.54 -6.43 -6.01
N GLY A 122 -6.34 -6.90 -6.95
CA GLY A 122 -7.67 -7.45 -6.70
C GLY A 122 -8.45 -7.68 -8.01
N PRO A 123 -9.79 -7.60 -7.99
CA PRO A 123 -10.62 -7.60 -9.21
C PRO A 123 -10.20 -6.55 -10.25
N ILE A 124 -9.71 -5.39 -9.81
CA ILE A 124 -9.12 -4.35 -10.66
C ILE A 124 -7.70 -4.11 -10.15
N ASN A 125 -6.72 -4.17 -11.04
CA ASN A 125 -5.33 -3.92 -10.68
C ASN A 125 -4.94 -2.49 -11.07
N GLN A 126 -4.24 -1.80 -10.18
CA GLN A 126 -3.72 -0.47 -10.44
C GLN A 126 -2.39 -0.26 -9.72
N SER A 127 -1.45 0.39 -10.39
CA SER A 127 -0.19 0.88 -9.82
C SER A 127 -0.05 2.36 -10.15
N LEU A 128 0.67 3.09 -9.29
CA LEU A 128 1.00 4.49 -9.54
C LEU A 128 2.31 4.86 -8.86
N THR A 129 3.01 5.80 -9.49
CA THR A 129 4.17 6.49 -8.94
C THR A 129 3.76 7.89 -8.47
N LEU A 130 4.39 8.33 -7.39
CA LEU A 130 4.22 9.65 -6.81
C LEU A 130 5.59 10.29 -6.62
N THR A 131 5.63 11.61 -6.78
CA THR A 131 6.72 12.46 -6.31
C THR A 131 6.13 13.38 -5.26
N LEU A 132 6.51 13.17 -4.00
CA LEU A 132 5.97 13.86 -2.84
C LEU A 132 7.06 14.70 -2.16
N ASP A 133 6.67 15.85 -1.63
CA ASP A 133 7.53 16.74 -0.85
C ASP A 133 7.04 16.84 0.61
N GLY A 134 7.66 17.71 1.39
CA GLY A 134 7.29 17.93 2.81
C GLY A 134 8.10 17.09 3.80
N GLY A 135 9.26 16.58 3.38
CA GLY A 135 10.16 15.77 4.20
C GLY A 135 9.56 14.42 4.58
N ARG A 136 10.26 13.69 5.45
CA ARG A 136 9.95 12.30 5.81
C ARG A 136 8.49 12.05 6.19
N ASP A 137 7.93 12.89 7.04
CA ASP A 137 6.55 12.71 7.49
C ASP A 137 5.54 13.14 6.43
N GLY A 138 5.81 14.21 5.67
CA GLY A 138 4.98 14.64 4.55
C GLY A 138 4.87 13.56 3.47
N VAL A 139 5.99 12.95 3.08
CA VAL A 139 6.02 11.86 2.09
C VAL A 139 5.22 10.64 2.59
N ARG A 140 5.36 10.26 3.86
CA ARG A 140 4.62 9.13 4.44
C ARG A 140 3.11 9.39 4.46
N GLN A 141 2.68 10.58 4.90
CA GLN A 141 1.27 10.95 4.94
C GLN A 141 0.67 11.08 3.54
N GLY A 142 1.43 11.65 2.59
CA GLY A 142 1.03 11.73 1.19
C GLY A 142 0.86 10.36 0.55
N ALA A 143 1.75 9.41 0.85
CA ALA A 143 1.64 8.03 0.38
C ALA A 143 0.38 7.33 0.93
N ILE A 144 0.11 7.44 2.24
CA ILE A 144 -1.06 6.86 2.89
C ILE A 144 -2.35 7.44 2.28
N SER A 145 -2.44 8.77 2.20
CA SER A 145 -3.62 9.46 1.68
C SER A 145 -3.87 9.12 0.21
N SER A 146 -2.81 9.04 -0.60
CA SER A 146 -2.91 8.69 -2.02
C SER A 146 -3.32 7.25 -2.25
N ALA A 147 -2.82 6.32 -1.42
CA ALA A 147 -3.23 4.91 -1.47
C ALA A 147 -4.73 4.75 -1.18
N ILE A 148 -5.20 5.33 -0.07
CA ILE A 148 -6.62 5.29 0.32
C ILE A 148 -7.48 5.99 -0.73
N GLY A 149 -7.11 7.19 -1.17
CA GLY A 149 -7.88 7.94 -2.16
C GLY A 149 -7.97 7.24 -3.51
N THR A 150 -6.89 6.59 -3.95
CA THR A 150 -6.88 5.81 -5.20
C THR A 150 -7.75 4.57 -5.07
N PHE A 151 -7.63 3.82 -3.98
CA PHE A 151 -8.44 2.62 -3.80
C PHE A 151 -9.93 2.95 -3.69
N ALA A 152 -10.28 4.02 -2.98
CA ALA A 152 -11.65 4.51 -2.91
C ALA A 152 -12.24 4.81 -4.30
N ARG A 153 -11.46 5.41 -5.22
CA ARG A 153 -11.89 5.66 -6.61
C ARG A 153 -12.12 4.39 -7.41
N ILE A 154 -11.28 3.36 -7.23
CA ILE A 154 -11.46 2.05 -7.86
C ILE A 154 -12.79 1.39 -7.44
N LEU A 155 -13.21 1.58 -6.20
CA LEU A 155 -14.42 0.92 -5.70
C LEU A 155 -15.73 1.53 -6.22
N ILE A 156 -15.69 2.78 -6.69
CA ILE A 156 -16.85 3.54 -7.19
C ILE A 156 -16.91 3.63 -8.72
N SER A 157 -15.87 3.20 -9.43
CA SER A 157 -15.87 3.06 -10.90
C SER A 157 -16.62 1.80 -11.32
#